data_AF-C6IX48-F1
#
_entry.id   AF-C6IX48-F1
#
_cell.length_a   1.000
_cell.length_b   1.000
_cell.length_c   1.000
_cell.angle_alpha   90.00
_cell.angle_beta   90.00
_cell.angle_gamma   90.00
#
_symmetry.space_group_name_H-M   'P 1'
#
loop_
_entity.id
_entity.type
_entity.pdbx_description
1 polymer ?
#
loop_
_entity_poly.entity_id
_entity_poly.type
_entity_poly.pdbx_seq_one_letter_code
_entity_poly.pdbx_strand_id
1 'polypeptide(L)'
;MREELLEQLQTWHEEDEYEKIVQAVMDVPEEERDYQLISHLGRALNNLERYEEAVEQFLKIADEGQDDPLWHYRIGLAYYYLDRYDEARIAFETADRLEPGDEDTLEFLSWIEEKTAAGEAGDEEATSESSASEAAEAKGSEGEQIAAEPVVFEGDFDAEGFWDDDNPAAEKYVSAPPTDALVESVEESLVFRLPAFYVNLMKVHNGGIPRNRYFRTQTGETIEILGIMGIGREKPHSLCGAAGSRATIEREGYPEFGVVLCDTPSDTGVVMLDYRESTNVGEPEVVYVEKASKKATPLAPNFEAFVRGLTGGTQE
;
A
#
# COMPACT_ATOMS: atom_id res chain seq x y z
N MET A 1 -1.12 -31.52 -5.09
CA MET A 1 -0.11 -31.71 -4.03
C MET A 1 0.81 -30.51 -3.89
N ARG A 2 1.61 -30.12 -4.90
CA ARG A 2 2.50 -28.93 -4.78
C ARG A 2 1.72 -27.59 -4.78
N GLU A 3 0.80 -27.41 -5.72
CA GLU A 3 -0.08 -26.23 -5.76
C GLU A 3 -0.95 -26.12 -4.50
N GLU A 4 -1.57 -27.24 -4.08
CA GLU A 4 -2.34 -27.30 -2.81
C GLU A 4 -1.50 -26.93 -1.57
N LEU A 5 -0.22 -27.33 -1.53
CA LEU A 5 0.67 -26.93 -0.44
C LEU A 5 0.92 -25.43 -0.47
N LEU A 6 1.23 -24.84 -1.64
CA LEU A 6 1.48 -23.40 -1.78
C LEU A 6 0.25 -22.56 -1.39
N GLU A 7 -0.94 -22.96 -1.83
CA GLU A 7 -2.19 -22.32 -1.40
C GLU A 7 -2.34 -22.38 0.12
N GLN A 8 -2.04 -23.53 0.73
CA GLN A 8 -2.10 -23.69 2.19
C GLN A 8 -1.05 -22.84 2.91
N LEU A 9 0.17 -22.71 2.38
CA LEU A 9 1.20 -21.81 2.93
C LEU A 9 0.74 -20.35 2.88
N GLN A 10 0.03 -19.96 1.82
CA GLN A 10 -0.54 -18.64 1.69
C GLN A 10 -1.67 -18.41 2.71
N THR A 11 -2.59 -19.36 2.87
CA THR A 11 -3.63 -19.28 3.91
C THR A 11 -3.03 -19.15 5.31
N TRP A 12 -2.03 -19.97 5.65
CA TRP A 12 -1.37 -19.84 6.96
C TRP A 12 -0.64 -18.51 7.12
N HIS A 13 -0.16 -17.92 6.04
CA HIS A 13 0.45 -16.59 6.10
C HIS A 13 -0.60 -15.52 6.41
N GLU A 14 -1.75 -15.59 5.76
CA GLU A 14 -2.90 -14.70 5.99
C GLU A 14 -3.48 -14.86 7.41
N GLU A 15 -3.34 -16.04 8.02
CA GLU A 15 -3.76 -16.35 9.38
C GLU A 15 -2.68 -16.09 10.45
N ASP A 16 -1.53 -15.51 10.08
CA ASP A 16 -0.33 -15.33 10.94
C ASP A 16 0.23 -16.64 11.56
N GLU A 17 -0.10 -17.79 10.97
CA GLU A 17 0.33 -19.12 11.43
C GLU A 17 1.72 -19.49 10.87
N TYR A 18 2.69 -18.61 11.07
CA TYR A 18 4.02 -18.72 10.45
C TYR A 18 4.79 -19.98 10.85
N GLU A 19 4.65 -20.46 12.08
CA GLU A 19 5.25 -21.74 12.50
C GLU A 19 4.76 -22.93 11.69
N LYS A 20 3.50 -22.91 11.23
CA LYS A 20 2.96 -23.99 10.39
C LYS A 20 3.60 -23.97 9.01
N ILE A 21 3.83 -22.77 8.45
CA ILE A 21 4.57 -22.61 7.19
C ILE A 21 5.98 -23.18 7.35
N VAL A 22 6.68 -22.80 8.42
CA VAL A 22 8.03 -23.30 8.71
C VAL A 22 8.03 -24.82 8.79
N GLN A 23 7.14 -25.41 9.60
CA GLN A 23 7.07 -26.85 9.76
C GLN A 23 6.77 -27.57 8.45
N ALA A 24 5.75 -27.12 7.70
CA ALA A 24 5.32 -27.78 6.48
C ALA A 24 6.39 -27.74 5.39
N VAL A 25 7.10 -26.62 5.22
CA VAL A 25 8.22 -26.56 4.27
C VAL A 25 9.41 -27.38 4.77
N MET A 26 9.69 -27.39 6.07
CA MET A 26 10.80 -28.17 6.64
C MET A 26 10.56 -29.70 6.59
N ASP A 27 9.30 -30.14 6.50
CA ASP A 27 8.93 -31.54 6.29
C ASP A 27 9.18 -32.02 4.85
N VAL A 28 9.28 -31.09 3.88
CA VAL A 28 9.71 -31.41 2.52
C VAL A 28 11.22 -31.67 2.52
N PRO A 29 11.73 -32.75 1.88
CA PRO A 29 13.16 -32.99 1.74
C PRO A 29 13.87 -31.78 1.13
N GLU A 30 15.06 -31.45 1.63
CA GLU A 30 15.79 -30.24 1.23
C GLU A 30 16.02 -30.17 -0.30
N GLU A 31 16.28 -31.30 -0.94
CA GLU A 31 16.50 -31.41 -2.38
C GLU A 31 15.23 -31.20 -3.23
N GLU A 32 14.04 -31.22 -2.60
CA GLU A 32 12.75 -31.03 -3.25
C GLU A 32 12.14 -29.63 -3.00
N ARG A 33 12.81 -28.81 -2.19
CA ARG A 33 12.40 -27.43 -1.92
C ARG A 33 12.89 -26.56 -3.08
N ASP A 34 11.94 -26.03 -3.82
CA ASP A 34 12.20 -25.10 -4.91
C ASP A 34 12.18 -23.65 -4.41
N TYR A 35 12.43 -22.72 -5.35
CA TYR A 35 12.38 -21.29 -5.11
C TYR A 35 11.15 -20.83 -4.32
N GLN A 36 9.95 -21.28 -4.72
CA GLN A 36 8.70 -20.82 -4.11
C GLN A 36 8.58 -21.28 -2.66
N LEU A 37 8.87 -22.56 -2.38
CA LEU A 37 8.82 -23.08 -1.01
C LEU A 37 9.84 -22.39 -0.10
N ILE A 38 11.06 -22.16 -0.60
CA ILE A 38 12.12 -21.48 0.17
C ILE A 38 11.77 -20.00 0.39
N SER A 39 11.16 -19.32 -0.58
CA SER A 39 10.67 -17.95 -0.43
C SER A 39 9.54 -17.82 0.60
N HIS A 40 8.59 -18.77 0.63
CA HIS A 40 7.57 -18.81 1.67
C HIS A 40 8.15 -19.09 3.06
N LEU A 41 9.12 -20.02 3.16
CA LEU A 41 9.82 -20.32 4.39
C LEU A 41 10.60 -19.10 4.92
N GLY A 42 11.40 -18.45 4.06
CA GLY A 42 12.16 -17.26 4.42
C GLY A 42 11.27 -16.09 4.85
N ARG A 43 10.13 -15.88 4.16
CA ARG A 43 9.12 -14.91 4.59
C ARG A 43 8.56 -15.20 5.98
N ALA A 44 8.18 -16.45 6.23
CA ALA A 44 7.66 -16.85 7.54
C ALA A 44 8.72 -16.71 8.65
N LEU A 45 9.98 -17.04 8.35
CA LEU A 45 11.09 -16.86 9.30
C LEU A 45 11.34 -15.37 9.62
N ASN A 46 11.25 -14.47 8.64
CA ASN A 46 11.33 -13.03 8.89
C ASN A 46 10.21 -12.54 9.80
N ASN A 47 8.96 -12.96 9.56
CA ASN A 47 7.83 -12.56 10.40
C ASN A 47 7.91 -13.13 11.83
N LEU A 48 8.64 -14.22 12.01
CA LEU A 48 8.97 -14.80 13.32
C LEU A 48 10.23 -14.23 13.95
N GLU A 49 10.85 -13.22 13.33
CA GLU A 49 12.11 -12.60 13.75
C GLU A 49 13.29 -13.59 13.82
N ARG A 50 13.22 -14.70 13.07
CA ARG A 50 14.25 -15.74 12.97
C ARG A 50 15.19 -15.45 11.81
N TYR A 51 15.85 -14.29 11.88
CA TYR A 51 16.54 -13.69 10.75
C TYR A 51 17.77 -14.48 10.26
N GLU A 52 18.58 -15.08 11.15
CA GLU A 52 19.71 -15.91 10.73
C GLU A 52 19.26 -17.13 9.92
N GLU A 53 18.17 -17.77 10.34
CA GLU A 53 17.59 -18.91 9.63
C GLU A 53 17.01 -18.47 8.28
N ALA A 54 16.36 -17.30 8.23
CA ALA A 54 15.84 -16.73 6.98
C ALA A 54 16.96 -16.49 5.96
N VAL A 55 18.06 -15.86 6.38
CA VAL A 55 19.25 -15.66 5.53
C VAL A 55 19.82 -17.00 5.04
N GLU A 56 19.95 -18.00 5.92
CA GLU A 56 20.46 -19.32 5.52
C GLU A 56 19.60 -19.94 4.41
N GLN A 57 18.28 -19.82 4.51
CA GLN A 57 17.38 -20.36 3.49
C GLN A 57 17.42 -19.53 2.20
N PHE A 58 17.38 -18.19 2.27
CA PHE A 58 17.42 -17.34 1.08
C PHE A 58 18.70 -17.52 0.26
N LEU A 59 19.85 -17.73 0.91
CA LEU A 59 21.12 -17.96 0.22
C LEU A 59 21.15 -19.24 -0.62
N LYS A 60 20.29 -20.24 -0.34
CA LYS A 60 20.19 -21.47 -1.15
C LYS A 60 19.57 -21.22 -2.52
N ILE A 61 18.79 -20.16 -2.65
CA ILE A 61 18.05 -19.79 -3.86
C ILE A 61 18.55 -18.46 -4.46
N ALA A 62 19.73 -17.99 -4.05
CA ALA A 62 20.27 -16.70 -4.46
C ALA A 62 20.47 -16.58 -5.99
N ASP A 63 20.81 -17.68 -6.67
CA ASP A 63 20.96 -17.69 -8.14
C ASP A 63 19.61 -17.51 -8.86
N GLU A 64 18.52 -18.04 -8.29
CA GLU A 64 17.17 -17.93 -8.85
C GLU A 64 16.51 -16.58 -8.51
N GLY A 65 16.87 -15.97 -7.37
CA GLY A 65 16.30 -14.70 -6.90
C GLY A 65 16.95 -13.44 -7.44
N GLN A 66 17.95 -13.53 -8.32
CA GLN A 66 18.73 -12.36 -8.77
C GLN A 66 17.88 -11.24 -9.40
N ASP A 67 16.80 -11.60 -10.07
CA ASP A 67 15.87 -10.69 -10.75
C ASP A 67 14.52 -10.55 -10.01
N ASP A 68 14.41 -11.03 -8.77
CA ASP A 68 13.19 -10.93 -7.96
C ASP A 68 13.34 -9.82 -6.90
N PRO A 69 12.67 -8.66 -7.05
CA PRO A 69 12.75 -7.57 -6.08
C PRO A 69 12.29 -7.99 -4.67
N LEU A 70 11.30 -8.89 -4.55
CA LEU A 70 10.81 -9.35 -3.26
C LEU A 70 11.81 -10.24 -2.54
N TRP A 71 12.61 -11.02 -3.28
CA TRP A 71 13.70 -11.80 -2.66
C TRP A 71 14.77 -10.87 -2.08
N HIS A 72 15.18 -9.86 -2.85
CA HIS A 72 16.14 -8.85 -2.41
C HIS A 72 15.62 -8.07 -1.20
N TYR A 73 14.36 -7.63 -1.22
CA TYR A 73 13.73 -6.99 -0.07
C TYR A 73 13.75 -7.90 1.18
N ARG A 74 13.33 -9.16 1.04
CA ARG A 74 13.20 -10.08 2.19
C ARG A 74 14.55 -10.47 2.79
N ILE A 75 15.57 -10.71 1.98
CA ILE A 75 16.91 -10.98 2.50
C ILE A 75 17.55 -9.70 3.08
N GLY A 76 17.27 -8.53 2.48
CA GLY A 76 17.68 -7.23 2.99
C GLY A 76 17.10 -6.94 4.38
N LEU A 77 15.80 -7.21 4.57
CA LEU A 77 15.11 -7.12 5.86
C LEU A 77 15.79 -7.99 6.92
N ALA A 78 16.10 -9.23 6.58
CA ALA A 78 16.78 -10.15 7.48
C ALA A 78 18.18 -9.65 7.83
N TYR A 79 18.96 -9.16 6.86
CA TYR A 79 20.27 -8.56 7.14
C TYR A 79 20.20 -7.32 8.02
N TYR A 80 19.20 -6.46 7.81
CA TYR A 80 19.01 -5.24 8.59
C TYR A 80 18.81 -5.54 10.08
N TYR A 81 17.90 -6.47 10.42
CA TYR A 81 17.66 -6.85 11.81
C TYR A 81 18.78 -7.66 12.46
N LEU A 82 19.75 -8.13 11.66
CA LEU A 82 20.99 -8.74 12.15
C LEU A 82 22.13 -7.72 12.30
N ASP A 83 21.84 -6.43 12.15
CA ASP A 83 22.83 -5.33 12.12
C ASP A 83 23.90 -5.50 11.02
N ARG A 84 23.60 -6.26 9.96
CA ARG A 84 24.47 -6.48 8.79
C ARG A 84 24.14 -5.47 7.71
N TYR A 85 24.40 -4.20 8.03
CA TYR A 85 23.90 -3.06 7.24
C TYR A 85 24.49 -2.97 5.83
N ASP A 86 25.75 -3.40 5.61
CA ASP A 86 26.35 -3.42 4.27
C ASP A 86 25.62 -4.39 3.33
N GLU A 87 25.36 -5.61 3.80
CA GLU A 87 24.61 -6.59 3.02
C GLU A 87 23.15 -6.20 2.84
N ALA A 88 22.53 -5.62 3.87
CA ALA A 88 21.16 -5.10 3.79
C ALA A 88 21.05 -4.01 2.73
N ARG A 89 22.00 -3.05 2.70
CA ARG A 89 22.05 -1.96 1.73
C ARG A 89 22.09 -2.50 0.30
N ILE A 90 23.01 -3.42 0.01
CA ILE A 90 23.16 -4.00 -1.33
C ILE A 90 21.86 -4.67 -1.78
N ALA A 91 21.19 -5.39 -0.87
CA ALA A 91 19.93 -6.06 -1.16
C ALA A 91 18.82 -5.03 -1.45
N PHE A 92 18.62 -4.03 -0.61
CA PHE A 92 17.60 -3.00 -0.83
C PHE A 92 17.89 -2.11 -2.06
N GLU A 93 19.15 -1.73 -2.33
CA GLU A 93 19.51 -1.03 -3.57
C GLU A 93 19.21 -1.88 -4.80
N THR A 94 19.34 -3.20 -4.69
CA THR A 94 18.99 -4.10 -5.78
C THR A 94 17.47 -4.26 -5.92
N ALA A 95 16.73 -4.32 -4.82
CA ALA A 95 15.27 -4.31 -4.82
C ALA A 95 14.74 -3.05 -5.50
N ASP A 96 15.21 -1.86 -5.10
CA ASP A 96 14.83 -0.57 -5.72
C ASP A 96 15.26 -0.49 -7.19
N ARG A 97 16.43 -1.04 -7.55
CA ARG A 97 16.83 -1.09 -8.97
C ARG A 97 15.90 -1.94 -9.84
N LEU A 98 15.39 -3.04 -9.30
CA LEU A 98 14.51 -3.98 -10.01
C LEU A 98 13.05 -3.49 -10.02
N GLU A 99 12.60 -2.94 -8.90
CA GLU A 99 11.29 -2.34 -8.70
C GLU A 99 11.46 -0.97 -8.00
N PRO A 100 11.69 0.11 -8.78
CA PRO A 100 11.95 1.42 -8.20
C PRO A 100 10.72 2.01 -7.53
N GLY A 101 10.95 2.70 -6.42
CA GLY A 101 9.90 3.47 -5.74
C GLY A 101 9.03 2.67 -4.78
N ASP A 102 9.48 1.50 -4.34
CA ASP A 102 8.97 0.82 -3.16
C ASP A 102 9.39 1.60 -1.89
N GLU A 103 8.41 2.16 -1.17
CA GLU A 103 8.66 3.05 -0.03
C GLU A 103 9.34 2.32 1.13
N ASP A 104 9.00 1.05 1.39
CA ASP A 104 9.64 0.26 2.44
C ASP A 104 11.14 0.05 2.13
N THR A 105 11.47 -0.32 0.89
CA THR A 105 12.86 -0.44 0.42
C THR A 105 13.63 0.86 0.61
N LEU A 106 13.04 2.00 0.23
CA LEU A 106 13.66 3.31 0.39
C LEU A 106 13.78 3.73 1.86
N GLU A 107 12.82 3.37 2.71
CA GLU A 107 12.86 3.62 4.15
C GLU A 107 13.98 2.82 4.81
N PHE A 108 14.12 1.53 4.48
CA PHE A 108 15.24 0.73 4.96
C PHE A 108 16.60 1.26 4.47
N LEU A 109 16.70 1.72 3.22
CA LEU A 109 17.91 2.37 2.73
C LEU A 109 18.24 3.63 3.53
N SER A 110 17.25 4.48 3.79
CA SER A 110 17.42 5.68 4.63
C SER A 110 17.87 5.32 6.05
N TRP A 111 17.23 4.33 6.68
CA TRP A 111 17.61 3.90 8.03
C TRP A 111 19.02 3.32 8.07
N ILE A 112 19.40 2.54 7.05
CA ILE A 112 20.76 2.01 6.93
C ILE A 112 21.76 3.15 6.82
N GLU A 113 21.51 4.16 5.98
CA GLU A 113 22.39 5.32 5.85
C GLU A 113 22.56 6.08 7.17
N GLU A 114 21.48 6.28 7.93
CA GLU A 114 21.54 6.89 9.26
C GLU A 114 22.37 6.07 10.24
N LYS A 115 22.21 4.73 10.24
CA LYS A 115 22.92 3.81 11.13
C LYS A 115 24.41 3.74 10.83
N THR A 116 24.79 3.68 9.55
CA THR A 116 26.18 3.62 9.14
C THR A 116 26.88 4.96 9.34
N ALA A 117 26.21 6.09 9.06
CA ALA A 117 26.76 7.43 9.31
C ALA A 117 27.00 7.70 10.81
N ALA A 118 26.13 7.19 11.69
CA ALA A 118 26.32 7.29 13.14
C ALA A 118 27.47 6.41 13.66
N GLY A 119 27.73 5.26 13.02
CA GLY A 119 28.87 4.39 13.30
C GLY A 119 30.20 5.01 12.85
N GLU A 120 30.22 5.60 11.66
CA GLU A 120 31.38 6.32 11.12
C GLU A 120 31.74 7.55 11.95
N ALA A 121 30.76 8.32 12.46
CA ALA A 121 31.03 9.44 13.38
C ALA A 121 31.62 8.99 14.74
N GLY A 122 31.36 7.75 15.17
CA GLY A 122 31.95 7.15 16.36
C GLY A 122 33.38 6.63 16.14
N ASP A 123 33.69 6.19 14.93
CA ASP A 123 35.04 5.76 14.52
C ASP A 123 35.92 6.93 14.03
N GLU A 124 35.34 8.04 13.60
CA GLU A 124 36.05 9.25 13.17
C GLU A 124 36.73 10.03 14.33
N GLU A 125 36.30 9.84 15.59
CA GLU A 125 37.10 10.29 16.74
C GLU A 125 38.40 9.48 16.91
N ALA A 126 38.55 8.34 16.23
CA ALA A 126 39.77 7.51 16.24
C ALA A 126 40.62 7.61 14.96
N THR A 127 40.12 8.20 13.85
CA THR A 127 40.86 8.22 12.57
C THR A 127 40.79 9.56 11.83
N SER A 128 41.08 10.68 12.50
CA SER A 128 41.39 11.95 11.82
C SER A 128 42.88 12.09 11.47
N GLU A 129 43.40 11.20 10.63
CA GLU A 129 44.55 11.51 9.76
C GLU A 129 44.38 10.78 8.43
N SER A 130 43.80 11.44 7.42
CA SER A 130 44.41 11.57 6.08
C SER A 130 43.39 11.86 4.98
N SER A 131 43.60 13.02 4.35
CA SER A 131 43.42 13.35 2.93
C SER A 131 42.01 13.47 2.31
N ALA A 132 41.76 14.71 1.89
CA ALA A 132 40.75 15.21 0.98
C ALA A 132 40.80 14.60 -0.44
N SER A 133 39.64 14.58 -1.14
CA SER A 133 39.46 15.31 -2.41
C SER A 133 38.01 15.32 -2.93
N GLU A 134 37.54 16.54 -3.21
CA GLU A 134 36.77 17.04 -4.36
C GLU A 134 35.36 16.52 -4.75
N ALA A 135 34.47 17.52 -4.76
CA ALA A 135 33.11 17.68 -5.26
C ALA A 135 32.79 17.23 -6.70
N ALA A 136 31.49 16.96 -6.94
CA ALA A 136 30.75 17.46 -8.11
C ALA A 136 29.23 17.53 -7.84
N GLU A 137 28.66 18.71 -8.06
CA GLU A 137 27.22 19.02 -8.03
C GLU A 137 26.48 18.46 -9.26
N ALA A 138 25.21 18.09 -9.11
CA ALA A 138 24.25 18.06 -10.21
C ALA A 138 22.88 18.60 -9.74
N LYS A 139 22.41 19.62 -10.47
CA LYS A 139 21.24 20.45 -10.19
C LYS A 139 19.93 19.74 -10.54
N GLY A 140 18.91 19.96 -9.71
CA GLY A 140 17.52 19.66 -10.02
C GLY A 140 16.98 20.47 -11.19
N SER A 141 16.00 19.89 -11.89
CA SER A 141 15.18 20.57 -12.89
C SER A 141 13.72 20.54 -12.43
N GLU A 142 13.17 21.73 -12.21
CA GLU A 142 11.74 21.99 -12.02
C GLU A 142 10.98 21.66 -13.31
N GLY A 143 9.90 20.87 -13.19
CA GLY A 143 8.98 20.52 -14.28
C GLY A 143 7.80 21.48 -14.34
N GLU A 144 7.58 22.01 -15.53
CA GLU A 144 6.59 23.01 -15.94
C GLU A 144 5.13 22.58 -15.66
N GLN A 145 4.34 23.41 -14.97
CA GLN A 145 2.90 23.20 -14.75
C GLN A 145 2.09 23.63 -15.98
N ILE A 146 1.43 22.67 -16.62
CA ILE A 146 0.42 22.93 -17.66
C ILE A 146 -0.94 22.98 -16.95
N ALA A 147 -1.64 24.12 -17.01
CA ALA A 147 -2.94 24.29 -16.38
C ALA A 147 -3.98 23.36 -17.02
N ALA A 148 -4.54 22.44 -16.24
CA ALA A 148 -5.60 21.52 -16.67
C ALA A 148 -6.90 22.27 -16.97
N GLU A 149 -7.67 21.80 -17.96
CA GLU A 149 -9.00 22.34 -18.27
C GLU A 149 -9.95 22.17 -17.05
N PRO A 150 -10.87 23.12 -16.81
CA PRO A 150 -11.80 23.02 -15.69
C PRO A 150 -12.71 21.80 -15.84
N VAL A 151 -12.72 20.94 -14.83
CA VAL A 151 -13.58 19.75 -14.74
C VAL A 151 -15.03 20.20 -14.58
N VAL A 152 -15.93 19.71 -15.44
CA VAL A 152 -17.37 20.00 -15.38
C VAL A 152 -18.12 18.74 -14.97
N PHE A 153 -18.87 18.81 -13.88
CA PHE A 153 -19.76 17.73 -13.44
C PHE A 153 -21.13 17.89 -14.09
N GLU A 154 -21.76 16.76 -14.44
CA GLU A 154 -23.13 16.80 -14.92
C GLU A 154 -24.09 17.18 -13.78
N GLY A 155 -25.04 18.08 -14.07
CA GLY A 155 -26.04 18.55 -13.10
C GLY A 155 -25.50 19.64 -12.15
N ASP A 156 -26.02 19.65 -10.92
CA ASP A 156 -25.81 20.68 -9.89
C ASP A 156 -24.84 20.23 -8.78
N PHE A 157 -23.89 19.34 -9.09
CA PHE A 157 -22.93 18.87 -8.10
C PHE A 157 -21.89 19.94 -7.76
N ASP A 158 -21.89 20.39 -6.50
CA ASP A 158 -20.93 21.36 -5.95
C ASP A 158 -19.69 20.64 -5.41
N ALA A 159 -18.69 20.41 -6.29
CA ALA A 159 -17.47 19.69 -5.94
C ALA A 159 -16.56 20.48 -4.97
N GLU A 160 -16.55 21.81 -5.04
CA GLU A 160 -15.76 22.64 -4.12
C GLU A 160 -16.41 22.73 -2.74
N GLY A 161 -17.75 22.87 -2.69
CA GLY A 161 -18.51 22.90 -1.44
C GLY A 161 -18.71 21.53 -0.77
N PHE A 162 -18.33 20.43 -1.43
CA PHE A 162 -18.47 19.07 -0.91
C PHE A 162 -17.57 18.80 0.31
N TRP A 163 -16.38 19.40 0.37
CA TRP A 163 -15.34 19.12 1.36
C TRP A 163 -15.44 20.01 2.62
N ASP A 164 -15.02 19.44 3.75
CA ASP A 164 -14.90 20.08 5.06
C ASP A 164 -13.42 20.32 5.39
N ASP A 165 -12.81 21.28 4.69
CA ASP A 165 -11.38 21.62 4.86
C ASP A 165 -11.03 22.23 6.22
N ASP A 166 -12.04 22.72 6.94
CA ASP A 166 -11.88 23.21 8.32
C ASP A 166 -11.67 22.06 9.32
N ASN A 167 -11.88 20.81 8.89
CA ASN A 167 -11.70 19.63 9.72
C ASN A 167 -10.22 19.30 9.90
N PRO A 168 -9.66 19.28 11.14
CA PRO A 168 -8.24 19.00 11.36
C PRO A 168 -7.79 17.62 10.86
N ALA A 169 -8.70 16.66 10.73
CA ALA A 169 -8.36 15.34 10.22
C ALA A 169 -8.16 15.32 8.69
N ALA A 170 -8.56 16.38 7.96
CA ALA A 170 -8.42 16.48 6.50
C ALA A 170 -6.95 16.43 6.05
N GLU A 171 -6.01 16.93 6.86
CA GLU A 171 -4.56 16.93 6.56
C GLU A 171 -4.01 15.52 6.24
N LYS A 172 -4.64 14.48 6.78
CA LYS A 172 -4.25 13.08 6.56
C LYS A 172 -4.68 12.50 5.21
N TYR A 173 -5.60 13.18 4.52
CA TYR A 173 -6.21 12.73 3.27
C TYR A 173 -5.84 13.64 2.09
N VAL A 174 -5.89 14.97 2.31
CA VAL A 174 -5.82 15.97 1.25
C VAL A 174 -4.42 16.02 0.63
N SER A 175 -4.35 15.78 -0.68
CA SER A 175 -3.13 15.89 -1.49
C SER A 175 -3.29 16.96 -2.58
N ALA A 176 -2.21 17.25 -3.31
CA ALA A 176 -2.33 18.05 -4.53
C ALA A 176 -3.21 17.32 -5.57
N PRO A 177 -3.94 18.05 -6.45
CA PRO A 177 -4.68 17.45 -7.55
C PRO A 177 -3.81 16.48 -8.37
N PRO A 178 -4.30 15.26 -8.68
CA PRO A 178 -3.50 14.27 -9.38
C PRO A 178 -3.34 14.64 -10.86
N THR A 179 -2.15 14.39 -11.41
CA THR A 179 -1.90 14.44 -12.85
C THR A 179 -2.42 13.17 -13.52
N ASP A 180 -2.65 13.19 -14.83
CA ASP A 180 -3.07 11.99 -15.57
C ASP A 180 -2.08 10.83 -15.42
N ALA A 181 -0.78 11.14 -15.38
CA ALA A 181 0.28 10.14 -15.16
C ALA A 181 0.21 9.52 -13.75
N LEU A 182 -0.12 10.32 -12.73
CA LEU A 182 -0.33 9.79 -11.38
C LEU A 182 -1.57 8.89 -11.32
N VAL A 183 -2.65 9.27 -11.99
CA VAL A 183 -3.87 8.45 -12.08
C VAL A 183 -3.54 7.11 -12.74
N GLU A 184 -2.88 7.11 -13.90
CA GLU A 184 -2.48 5.88 -14.61
C GLU A 184 -1.59 4.98 -13.74
N SER A 185 -0.58 5.55 -13.08
CA SER A 185 0.29 4.81 -12.16
C SER A 185 -0.46 4.19 -10.98
N VAL A 186 -1.42 4.90 -10.39
CA VAL A 186 -2.24 4.39 -9.28
C VAL A 186 -3.17 3.28 -9.78
N GLU A 187 -3.81 3.43 -10.94
CA GLU A 187 -4.64 2.38 -11.55
C GLU A 187 -3.85 1.10 -11.84
N GLU A 188 -2.59 1.22 -12.29
CA GLU A 188 -1.68 0.09 -12.50
C GLU A 188 -1.38 -0.65 -11.18
N SER A 189 -1.05 0.07 -10.10
CA SER A 189 -0.78 -0.53 -8.79
C SER A 189 -2.02 -1.20 -8.18
N LEU A 190 -3.20 -0.65 -8.43
CA LEU A 190 -4.46 -1.22 -7.97
C LEU A 190 -4.92 -2.38 -8.86
N VAL A 191 -4.43 -2.48 -10.09
CA VAL A 191 -4.93 -3.41 -11.13
C VAL A 191 -6.40 -3.12 -11.50
N PHE A 192 -6.89 -1.91 -11.22
CA PHE A 192 -8.26 -1.45 -11.45
C PHE A 192 -8.29 -0.04 -12.04
N ARG A 193 -9.15 0.19 -13.04
CA ARG A 193 -9.49 1.54 -13.51
C ARG A 193 -10.44 2.21 -12.54
N LEU A 194 -10.11 3.42 -12.11
CA LEU A 194 -10.94 4.22 -11.22
C LEU A 194 -12.15 4.80 -11.95
N PRO A 195 -13.31 4.95 -11.28
CA PRO A 195 -14.49 5.59 -11.86
C PRO A 195 -14.18 7.01 -12.36
N ALA A 196 -14.69 7.37 -13.53
CA ALA A 196 -14.41 8.69 -14.12
C ALA A 196 -14.85 9.85 -13.20
N PHE A 197 -16.00 9.68 -12.51
CA PHE A 197 -16.47 10.66 -11.54
C PHE A 197 -15.51 10.81 -10.35
N TYR A 198 -14.94 9.71 -9.87
CA TYR A 198 -13.96 9.71 -8.78
C TYR A 198 -12.70 10.47 -9.19
N VAL A 199 -12.12 10.15 -10.35
CA VAL A 199 -10.93 10.85 -10.88
C VAL A 199 -11.19 12.35 -11.06
N ASN A 200 -12.34 12.70 -11.62
CA ASN A 200 -12.74 14.09 -11.82
C ASN A 200 -12.91 14.86 -10.50
N LEU A 201 -13.50 14.23 -9.48
CA LEU A 201 -13.60 14.80 -8.14
C LEU A 201 -12.21 15.05 -7.54
N MET A 202 -11.29 14.08 -7.66
CA MET A 202 -9.93 14.20 -7.13
C MET A 202 -9.10 15.27 -7.84
N LYS A 203 -9.36 15.54 -9.13
CA LYS A 203 -8.77 16.66 -9.87
C LYS A 203 -9.22 18.04 -9.38
N VAL A 204 -10.39 18.14 -8.76
CA VAL A 204 -10.83 19.38 -8.10
C VAL A 204 -10.26 19.46 -6.68
N HIS A 205 -10.32 18.36 -5.94
CA HIS A 205 -9.85 18.29 -4.56
C HIS A 205 -9.52 16.83 -4.19
N ASN A 206 -8.23 16.55 -3.97
CA ASN A 206 -7.69 15.19 -3.97
C ASN A 206 -7.70 14.54 -2.59
N GLY A 207 -8.84 13.96 -2.23
CA GLY A 207 -9.08 13.31 -0.95
C GLY A 207 -9.40 14.32 0.14
N GLY A 208 -10.07 13.88 1.20
CA GLY A 208 -10.51 14.78 2.25
C GLY A 208 -11.67 14.25 3.06
N ILE A 209 -12.30 15.14 3.84
CA ILE A 209 -13.46 14.82 4.65
C ILE A 209 -14.68 15.49 4.01
N PRO A 210 -15.72 14.73 3.62
CA PRO A 210 -16.93 15.35 3.08
C PRO A 210 -17.73 16.04 4.19
N ARG A 211 -18.45 17.12 3.86
CA ARG A 211 -19.38 17.78 4.82
C ARG A 211 -20.53 16.86 5.23
N ASN A 212 -21.01 16.07 4.27
CA ASN A 212 -22.01 15.05 4.49
C ASN A 212 -21.32 13.69 4.61
N ARG A 213 -21.44 13.05 5.77
CA ARG A 213 -20.65 11.87 6.14
C ARG A 213 -21.46 10.60 6.32
N TYR A 214 -22.77 10.64 6.16
CA TYR A 214 -23.62 9.51 6.47
C TYR A 214 -24.31 8.96 5.22
N PHE A 215 -24.19 7.66 4.99
CA PHE A 215 -24.90 6.95 3.95
C PHE A 215 -25.94 6.01 4.57
N ARG A 216 -27.20 6.09 4.12
CA ARG A 216 -28.28 5.22 4.61
C ARG A 216 -28.45 4.02 3.68
N THR A 217 -28.27 2.81 4.21
CA THR A 217 -28.46 1.58 3.46
C THR A 217 -29.93 1.32 3.16
N GLN A 218 -30.21 0.41 2.22
CA GLN A 218 -31.59 -0.03 1.94
C GLN A 218 -32.25 -0.73 3.15
N THR A 219 -31.44 -1.30 4.05
CA THR A 219 -31.89 -1.93 5.32
C THR A 219 -32.18 -0.90 6.41
N GLY A 220 -31.86 0.38 6.19
CA GLY A 220 -32.09 1.48 7.13
C GLY A 220 -30.95 1.73 8.10
N GLU A 221 -29.83 0.99 7.98
CA GLU A 221 -28.61 1.22 8.73
C GLU A 221 -27.90 2.48 8.21
N THR A 222 -27.15 3.15 9.07
CA THR A 222 -26.39 4.34 8.69
C THR A 222 -24.90 4.05 8.81
N ILE A 223 -24.16 4.28 7.72
CA ILE A 223 -22.71 4.12 7.65
C ILE A 223 -22.10 5.51 7.71
N GLU A 224 -21.15 5.69 8.61
CA GLU A 224 -20.38 6.92 8.74
C GLU A 224 -19.07 6.82 7.95
N ILE A 225 -18.81 7.86 7.16
CA ILE A 225 -17.59 8.05 6.40
C ILE A 225 -16.69 9.03 7.16
N LEU A 226 -15.48 8.61 7.48
CA LEU A 226 -14.48 9.44 8.17
C LEU A 226 -13.69 10.31 7.21
N GLY A 227 -13.47 9.82 6.00
CA GLY A 227 -12.80 10.51 4.91
C GLY A 227 -12.85 9.69 3.63
N ILE A 228 -12.63 10.36 2.51
CA ILE A 228 -12.48 9.75 1.20
C ILE A 228 -11.02 9.88 0.81
N MET A 229 -10.40 8.75 0.47
CA MET A 229 -9.01 8.68 0.06
C MET A 229 -8.80 9.44 -1.24
N GLY A 230 -7.66 10.11 -1.38
CA GLY A 230 -7.22 10.74 -2.62
C GLY A 230 -6.44 9.78 -3.51
N ILE A 231 -6.29 10.12 -4.79
CA ILE A 231 -5.39 9.44 -5.73
C ILE A 231 -3.96 9.88 -5.45
N GLY A 232 -3.16 8.98 -4.92
CA GLY A 232 -1.77 9.27 -4.58
C GLY A 232 -1.15 8.18 -3.71
N ARG A 233 0.08 8.47 -3.27
CA ARG A 233 0.91 7.60 -2.42
C ARG A 233 1.41 8.33 -1.17
N GLU A 234 1.59 9.65 -1.26
CA GLU A 234 2.23 10.48 -0.22
C GLU A 234 1.48 10.54 1.12
N LYS A 235 0.14 10.54 1.07
CA LYS A 235 -0.68 10.63 2.29
C LYS A 235 -0.99 9.25 2.83
N PRO A 236 -0.98 9.03 4.16
CA PRO A 236 -1.35 7.75 4.74
C PRO A 236 -2.72 7.27 4.25
N HIS A 237 -3.71 8.17 4.16
CA HIS A 237 -5.06 7.88 3.65
C HIS A 237 -5.24 8.27 2.17
N SER A 238 -4.22 8.06 1.34
CA SER A 238 -4.36 8.03 -0.12
C SER A 238 -4.51 6.59 -0.60
N LEU A 239 -5.00 6.37 -1.81
CA LEU A 239 -5.30 5.03 -2.33
C LEU A 239 -4.12 4.05 -2.24
N CYS A 240 -2.89 4.54 -2.43
CA CYS A 240 -1.67 3.74 -2.36
C CYS A 240 -0.76 4.14 -1.18
N GLY A 241 -1.29 4.82 -0.15
CA GLY A 241 -0.54 5.12 1.08
C GLY A 241 -0.60 3.99 2.12
N ALA A 242 0.10 4.16 3.24
CA ALA A 242 0.22 3.15 4.32
C ALA A 242 -1.12 2.74 5.00
N ALA A 243 -2.13 3.60 4.96
CA ALA A 243 -3.51 3.30 5.37
C ALA A 243 -4.48 3.27 4.17
N GLY A 244 -3.94 3.17 2.95
CA GLY A 244 -4.66 3.13 1.69
C GLY A 244 -5.33 1.80 1.40
N SER A 245 -5.71 1.60 0.14
CA SER A 245 -6.54 0.47 -0.27
C SER A 245 -5.86 -0.87 -0.04
N ARG A 246 -4.70 -1.08 -0.66
CA ARG A 246 -3.98 -2.36 -0.60
C ARG A 246 -3.51 -2.68 0.81
N ALA A 247 -2.90 -1.72 1.50
CA ALA A 247 -2.47 -1.88 2.88
C ALA A 247 -3.63 -2.23 3.82
N THR A 248 -4.80 -1.63 3.64
CA THR A 248 -5.99 -1.96 4.45
C THR A 248 -6.55 -3.34 4.10
N ILE A 249 -6.55 -3.71 2.83
CA ILE A 249 -6.97 -5.05 2.37
C ILE A 249 -6.07 -6.13 2.98
N GLU A 250 -4.75 -5.98 2.89
CA GLU A 250 -3.77 -6.94 3.39
C GLU A 250 -3.74 -7.00 4.92
N ARG A 251 -3.65 -5.86 5.60
CA ARG A 251 -3.55 -5.77 7.07
C ARG A 251 -4.81 -6.29 7.78
N GLU A 252 -5.99 -6.04 7.21
CA GLU A 252 -7.26 -6.36 7.86
C GLU A 252 -7.95 -7.58 7.23
N GLY A 253 -7.39 -8.18 6.17
CA GLY A 253 -7.95 -9.32 5.46
C GLY A 253 -9.29 -9.02 4.77
N TYR A 254 -9.41 -7.86 4.11
CA TYR A 254 -10.60 -7.58 3.29
C TYR A 254 -10.52 -8.28 1.93
N PRO A 255 -11.66 -8.51 1.25
CA PRO A 255 -11.65 -9.12 -0.08
C PRO A 255 -10.91 -8.26 -1.13
N GLU A 256 -10.17 -8.91 -2.03
CA GLU A 256 -9.35 -8.26 -3.07
C GLU A 256 -10.12 -7.93 -4.36
N PHE A 257 -11.46 -7.99 -4.36
CA PHE A 257 -12.25 -7.77 -5.58
C PHE A 257 -12.38 -6.30 -6.00
N GLY A 258 -11.67 -5.39 -5.33
CA GLY A 258 -11.68 -3.98 -5.69
C GLY A 258 -10.89 -3.07 -4.77
N VAL A 259 -11.33 -1.82 -4.67
CA VAL A 259 -10.53 -0.70 -4.13
C VAL A 259 -11.23 -0.07 -2.94
N VAL A 260 -10.60 -0.05 -1.77
CA VAL A 260 -11.11 0.70 -0.61
C VAL A 260 -10.97 2.20 -0.87
N LEU A 261 -12.07 2.93 -0.72
CA LEU A 261 -12.12 4.38 -0.96
C LEU A 261 -12.27 5.21 0.30
N CYS A 262 -12.88 4.64 1.35
CA CYS A 262 -13.23 5.41 2.52
C CYS A 262 -12.96 4.64 3.81
N ASP A 263 -12.47 5.38 4.79
CA ASP A 263 -12.43 4.93 6.17
C ASP A 263 -13.79 5.06 6.84
N THR A 264 -14.08 4.11 7.71
CA THR A 264 -15.22 4.13 8.64
C THR A 264 -14.67 3.96 10.06
N PRO A 265 -15.46 4.18 11.13
CA PRO A 265 -15.01 3.92 12.50
C PRO A 265 -14.36 2.53 12.64
N SER A 266 -13.23 2.44 13.35
CA SER A 266 -12.22 1.37 13.28
C SER A 266 -12.70 -0.08 13.52
N ASP A 267 -13.91 -0.24 14.07
CA ASP A 267 -14.52 -1.53 14.40
C ASP A 267 -15.72 -1.88 13.49
N THR A 268 -16.01 -1.09 12.45
CA THR A 268 -17.23 -1.24 11.65
C THR A 268 -16.96 -1.91 10.30
N GLY A 269 -16.10 -1.33 9.45
CA GLY A 269 -15.83 -1.87 8.12
C GLY A 269 -15.04 -0.92 7.22
N VAL A 270 -15.24 -1.05 5.91
CA VAL A 270 -14.73 -0.13 4.89
C VAL A 270 -15.76 0.08 3.79
N VAL A 271 -15.68 1.20 3.08
CA VAL A 271 -16.38 1.39 1.80
C VAL A 271 -15.40 1.15 0.66
N MET A 272 -15.78 0.30 -0.28
CA MET A 272 -14.95 -0.07 -1.43
C MET A 272 -15.74 -0.09 -2.74
N LEU A 273 -15.00 0.04 -3.83
CA LEU A 273 -15.44 -0.27 -5.18
C LEU A 273 -15.47 -1.79 -5.36
N ASP A 274 -16.53 -2.32 -5.96
CA ASP A 274 -16.72 -3.73 -6.25
C ASP A 274 -16.69 -3.97 -7.77
N TYR A 275 -15.66 -4.67 -8.26
CA TYR A 275 -15.46 -4.94 -9.68
C TYR A 275 -15.90 -6.34 -10.13
N ARG A 276 -16.57 -7.13 -9.25
CA ARG A 276 -16.94 -8.52 -9.58
C ARG A 276 -17.83 -8.63 -10.82
N GLU A 277 -18.74 -7.67 -11.01
CA GLU A 277 -19.66 -7.65 -12.15
C GLU A 277 -19.19 -6.79 -13.34
N SER A 278 -18.30 -5.83 -13.09
CA SER A 278 -17.90 -4.80 -14.08
C SER A 278 -16.56 -5.08 -14.76
N THR A 279 -15.79 -6.10 -14.33
CA THR A 279 -14.37 -6.32 -14.69
C THR A 279 -13.48 -5.16 -14.25
N ASN A 280 -12.15 -5.34 -14.28
CA ASN A 280 -11.22 -4.33 -13.77
C ASN A 280 -11.11 -3.03 -14.60
N VAL A 281 -11.87 -2.89 -15.68
CA VAL A 281 -11.93 -1.70 -16.55
C VAL A 281 -13.33 -1.07 -16.65
N GLY A 282 -14.35 -1.67 -16.02
CA GLY A 282 -15.72 -1.18 -16.05
C GLY A 282 -16.07 -0.26 -14.89
N GLU A 283 -17.31 0.25 -14.88
CA GLU A 283 -17.83 1.07 -13.78
C GLU A 283 -18.24 0.16 -12.60
N PRO A 284 -17.54 0.20 -11.45
CA PRO A 284 -17.83 -0.63 -10.29
C PRO A 284 -19.01 -0.11 -9.47
N GLU A 285 -19.67 -1.01 -8.74
CA GLU A 285 -20.61 -0.64 -7.68
C GLU A 285 -19.84 -0.18 -6.43
N VAL A 286 -20.52 0.52 -5.52
CA VAL A 286 -19.96 0.86 -4.20
C VAL A 286 -20.60 -0.04 -3.16
N VAL A 287 -19.78 -0.73 -2.38
CA VAL A 287 -20.21 -1.64 -1.32
C VAL A 287 -19.59 -1.24 0.02
N TYR A 288 -20.30 -1.58 1.10
CA TYR A 288 -19.75 -1.59 2.45
C TYR A 288 -19.35 -3.01 2.82
N VAL A 289 -18.13 -3.18 3.31
CA VAL A 289 -17.64 -4.48 3.78
C VAL A 289 -17.43 -4.43 5.28
N GLU A 290 -18.19 -5.24 6.00
CA GLU A 290 -18.08 -5.36 7.46
C GLU A 290 -16.71 -5.92 7.87
N LYS A 291 -16.09 -5.33 8.89
CA LYS A 291 -14.77 -5.77 9.37
C LYS A 291 -14.77 -7.21 9.89
N ALA A 292 -15.79 -7.59 10.67
CA ALA A 292 -15.86 -8.89 11.34
C ALA A 292 -16.31 -10.03 10.41
N SER A 293 -17.30 -9.79 9.57
CA SER A 293 -17.91 -10.85 8.73
C SER A 293 -17.36 -10.88 7.31
N LYS A 294 -16.64 -9.84 6.88
CA LYS A 294 -16.22 -9.61 5.48
C LYS A 294 -17.37 -9.62 4.47
N LYS A 295 -18.60 -9.47 4.95
CA LYS A 295 -19.80 -9.44 4.11
C LYS A 295 -19.88 -8.08 3.42
N ALA A 296 -19.95 -8.13 2.08
CA ALA A 296 -20.18 -6.96 1.25
C ALA A 296 -21.69 -6.68 1.10
N THR A 297 -22.09 -5.44 1.36
CA THR A 297 -23.47 -4.94 1.20
C THR A 297 -23.48 -3.80 0.19
N PRO A 298 -24.26 -3.88 -0.90
CA PRO A 298 -24.36 -2.79 -1.88
C PRO A 298 -24.88 -1.49 -1.28
N LEU A 299 -24.20 -0.39 -1.58
CA LEU A 299 -24.60 0.96 -1.21
C LEU A 299 -25.18 1.73 -2.38
N ALA A 300 -24.46 1.73 -3.51
CA ALA A 300 -24.82 2.52 -4.68
C ALA A 300 -24.35 1.83 -5.97
N PRO A 301 -25.03 2.05 -7.11
CA PRO A 301 -24.68 1.43 -8.38
C PRO A 301 -23.38 1.97 -9.00
N ASN A 302 -22.86 3.11 -8.51
CA ASN A 302 -21.57 3.69 -8.90
C ASN A 302 -21.13 4.75 -7.89
N PHE A 303 -19.90 5.26 -8.04
CA PHE A 303 -19.33 6.24 -7.11
C PHE A 303 -20.07 7.58 -7.12
N GLU A 304 -20.58 8.03 -8.26
CA GLU A 304 -21.39 9.26 -8.33
C GLU A 304 -22.66 9.16 -7.46
N ALA A 305 -23.41 8.07 -7.62
CA ALA A 305 -24.62 7.83 -6.86
C ALA A 305 -24.33 7.70 -5.35
N PHE A 306 -23.17 7.13 -4.98
CA PHE A 306 -22.71 7.07 -3.60
C PHE A 306 -22.48 8.46 -3.02
N VAL A 307 -21.68 9.30 -3.69
CA VAL A 307 -21.34 10.65 -3.23
C VAL A 307 -22.59 11.53 -3.12
N ARG A 308 -23.49 11.47 -4.10
CA ARG A 308 -24.77 12.22 -4.07
C ARG A 308 -25.74 11.72 -2.98
N GLY A 309 -25.57 10.48 -2.52
CA GLY A 309 -26.38 9.88 -1.46
C GLY A 309 -25.92 10.22 -0.04
N LEU A 310 -24.77 10.88 0.14
CA LEU A 310 -24.27 11.27 1.45
C LEU A 310 -25.14 12.36 2.09
N THR A 311 -25.39 12.21 3.39
CA THR A 311 -26.22 13.12 4.20
C THR A 311 -25.47 13.64 5.43
N GLY A 312 -25.90 14.79 5.97
CA GLY A 312 -25.24 15.49 7.07
C GLY A 312 -25.55 14.97 8.49
N GLY A 313 -26.34 13.91 8.64
CA GLY A 313 -26.65 13.33 9.96
C GLY A 313 -27.41 12.00 9.87
N THR A 314 -27.40 11.24 10.97
CA THR A 314 -28.35 10.15 11.21
C THR A 314 -29.76 10.74 11.24
N GLN A 315 -30.49 10.72 10.13
CA GLN A 315 -31.90 11.12 10.14
C GLN A 315 -32.67 10.21 11.12
N GLU A 316 -33.24 10.85 12.15
CA GLU A 316 -34.27 10.33 13.06
C GLU A 316 -35.38 9.56 12.32
#